data_AF-A0A5P9PL98-F1
#
_entry.id   AF-A0A5P9PL98-F1
#
_cell.length_a   1.000
_cell.length_b   1.000
_cell.length_c   1.000
_cell.angle_alpha   90.00
_cell.angle_beta   90.00
_cell.angle_gamma   90.00
#
_symmetry.space_group_name_H-M   'P 1'
#
loop_
_entity.id
_entity.type
_entity.pdbx_description
1 polymer ?
#
loop_
_entity_poly.entity_id
_entity_poly.type
_entity_poly.pdbx_seq_one_letter_code
_entity_poly.pdbx_strand_id
1 'polypeptide(L)'
;MTVQPPKRLPKVLRQTRVVLYVQSLLSIIGGLIIVAMVVSLDAGDDLTAPLLLGLASILFALPLLVCAVKLHERLPWVRTTALVFEWITVASGALGLLMTLAQGAVPTGILSLVLGALVLQSLMKAEVREWFAGRAALPE
;
A
#
# COMPACT_ATOMS: atom_id res chain seq x y z
N MET A 1 -23.97 26.83 14.84
CA MET A 1 -22.66 26.45 15.41
C MET A 1 -21.88 25.72 14.33
N THR A 2 -20.91 26.38 13.70
CA THR A 2 -20.02 25.74 12.73
C THR A 2 -18.99 24.93 13.52
N VAL A 3 -19.17 23.61 13.59
CA VAL A 3 -18.18 22.69 14.17
C VAL A 3 -16.91 22.84 13.34
N GLN A 4 -15.90 23.55 13.86
CA GLN A 4 -14.60 23.63 13.21
C GLN A 4 -14.02 22.23 13.18
N PRO A 5 -13.71 21.69 12.00
CA PRO A 5 -13.21 20.33 11.94
C PRO A 5 -11.78 20.31 12.52
N PRO A 6 -11.42 19.29 13.29
CA PRO A 6 -10.23 19.25 14.12
C PRO A 6 -8.97 19.48 13.28
N LYS A 7 -8.10 20.40 13.69
CA LYS A 7 -6.93 20.79 12.88
C LYS A 7 -5.84 19.70 12.82
N ARG A 8 -5.90 18.68 13.68
CA ARG A 8 -4.85 17.66 13.85
C ARG A 8 -5.25 16.32 13.22
N LEU A 9 -4.34 15.77 12.42
CA LEU A 9 -4.49 14.45 11.81
C LEU A 9 -4.65 13.36 12.90
N PRO A 10 -5.69 12.50 12.81
CA PRO A 10 -5.86 11.34 13.69
C PRO A 10 -4.57 10.53 13.82
N LYS A 11 -4.26 10.07 15.05
CA LYS A 11 -3.04 9.29 15.32
C LYS A 11 -2.98 8.04 14.43
N VAL A 12 -4.13 7.40 14.23
CA VAL A 12 -4.30 6.25 13.32
C VAL A 12 -3.88 6.62 11.90
N LEU A 13 -4.40 7.73 11.35
CA LEU A 13 -4.05 8.17 9.99
C LEU A 13 -2.57 8.47 9.82
N ARG A 14 -1.91 8.95 10.87
CA ARG A 14 -0.46 9.18 10.86
C ARG A 14 0.31 7.86 10.76
N GLN A 15 -0.09 6.85 11.52
CA GLN A 15 0.50 5.51 11.43
C GLN A 15 0.25 4.90 10.05
N THR A 16 -1.00 4.97 9.55
CA THR A 16 -1.36 4.49 8.21
C THR A 16 -0.53 5.16 7.12
N ARG A 17 -0.32 6.48 7.22
CA ARG A 17 0.53 7.24 6.31
C ARG A 17 1.97 6.71 6.29
N VAL A 18 2.56 6.47 7.46
CA VAL A 18 3.93 5.95 7.57
C VAL A 18 4.02 4.55 6.97
N VAL A 19 3.05 3.67 7.28
CA VAL A 19 3.02 2.31 6.72
C VAL A 19 2.91 2.33 5.20
N LEU A 20 1.96 3.08 4.63
CA LEU A 20 1.80 3.25 3.18
C LEU A 20 3.08 3.80 2.52
N TYR A 21 3.72 4.78 3.16
CA TYR A 21 4.94 5.38 2.65
C TYR A 21 6.10 4.39 2.63
N VAL A 22 6.33 3.67 3.73
CA VAL A 22 7.39 2.67 3.83
C VAL A 22 7.12 1.51 2.86
N GLN A 23 5.89 1.00 2.82
CA GLN A 23 5.49 -0.09 1.93
C GLN A 23 5.71 0.27 0.46
N SER A 24 5.22 1.42 0.02
CA SER A 24 5.39 1.87 -1.37
C SER A 24 6.86 2.09 -1.72
N LEU A 25 7.65 2.68 -0.83
CA LEU A 25 9.09 2.87 -1.07
C LEU A 25 9.82 1.52 -1.19
N LEU A 26 9.52 0.56 -0.31
CA LEU A 26 10.10 -0.80 -0.39
C LEU A 26 9.69 -1.51 -1.69
N SER A 27 8.45 -1.36 -2.14
CA SER A 27 8.00 -1.93 -3.42
C SER A 27 8.72 -1.30 -4.61
N ILE A 28 8.92 0.03 -4.61
CA ILE A 28 9.70 0.71 -5.66
C ILE A 28 11.15 0.21 -5.67
N ILE A 29 11.80 0.18 -4.50
CA ILE A 29 13.18 -0.29 -4.37
C ILE A 29 13.29 -1.75 -4.82
N GLY A 30 12.39 -2.63 -4.36
CA GLY A 30 12.36 -4.03 -4.77
C GLY A 30 12.17 -4.20 -6.28
N GLY A 31 11.24 -3.46 -6.88
CA GLY A 31 11.03 -3.46 -8.32
C GLY A 31 12.26 -2.97 -9.10
N LEU A 32 12.92 -1.90 -8.62
CA LEU A 32 14.16 -1.39 -9.23
C LEU A 32 15.31 -2.40 -9.14
N ILE A 33 15.44 -3.11 -8.01
CA ILE A 33 16.44 -4.18 -7.85
C ILE A 33 16.18 -5.30 -8.86
N ILE A 34 14.92 -5.73 -9.01
CA ILE A 34 14.55 -6.77 -9.98
C ILE A 34 14.90 -6.33 -11.40
N VAL A 35 14.51 -5.10 -11.79
CA VAL A 35 14.82 -4.55 -13.12
C VAL A 35 16.34 -4.45 -13.33
N ALA A 36 17.08 -3.94 -12.35
CA ALA A 36 18.54 -3.82 -12.43
C ALA A 36 19.23 -5.17 -12.55
N MET A 37 18.77 -6.19 -11.81
CA MET A 37 19.27 -7.56 -11.91
C MET A 37 19.02 -8.14 -13.30
N VAL A 38 17.80 -8.00 -13.82
CA VAL A 38 17.44 -8.46 -15.17
C VAL A 38 18.31 -7.81 -16.23
N VAL A 39 18.48 -6.48 -16.18
CA VAL A 39 19.29 -5.74 -17.16
C VAL A 39 20.78 -6.08 -17.04
N SER A 40 21.28 -6.31 -15.83
CA SER A 40 22.71 -6.59 -15.60
C SER A 40 23.11 -8.03 -15.91
N LEU A 41 22.18 -8.98 -15.88
CA LEU A 41 22.49 -10.39 -16.01
C LEU A 41 22.67 -10.87 -17.46
N ASP A 42 22.42 -10.03 -18.47
CA ASP A 42 22.50 -10.36 -19.92
C ASP A 42 22.00 -11.78 -20.25
N ALA A 43 20.99 -12.24 -19.50
CA ALA A 43 20.46 -13.58 -19.65
C ALA A 43 19.39 -13.50 -20.74
N GLY A 44 19.36 -14.49 -21.62
CA GLY A 44 18.54 -14.50 -22.83
C GLY A 44 17.02 -14.40 -22.62
N ASP A 45 16.24 -14.81 -23.62
CA ASP A 45 14.81 -14.52 -23.80
C ASP A 45 13.86 -14.80 -22.61
N ASP A 46 14.26 -15.56 -21.59
CA ASP A 46 13.44 -15.93 -20.42
C ASP A 46 13.29 -14.84 -19.33
N LEU A 47 13.89 -13.65 -19.49
CA LEU A 47 13.80 -12.57 -18.49
C LEU A 47 12.57 -11.66 -18.60
N THR A 48 11.65 -11.93 -19.54
CA THR A 48 10.45 -11.10 -19.72
C THR A 48 9.55 -11.10 -18.48
N ALA A 49 9.33 -12.26 -17.86
CA ALA A 49 8.50 -12.39 -16.67
C ALA A 49 9.05 -11.61 -15.44
N PRO A 50 10.33 -11.77 -15.03
CA PRO A 50 10.88 -10.99 -13.93
C PRO A 50 10.95 -9.49 -14.25
N LEU A 51 11.20 -9.10 -15.50
CA LEU A 51 11.17 -7.69 -15.91
C LEU A 51 9.77 -7.07 -15.70
N LEU A 52 8.73 -7.75 -16.19
CA LEU A 52 7.35 -7.32 -16.01
C LEU A 52 6.96 -7.26 -14.54
N LEU A 53 7.42 -8.21 -13.73
CA LEU A 53 7.18 -8.20 -12.29
C LEU A 53 7.81 -6.98 -11.61
N GLY A 54 9.07 -6.65 -11.95
CA GLY A 54 9.76 -5.47 -11.43
C GLY A 54 9.06 -4.16 -11.81
N LEU A 55 8.69 -4.01 -13.09
CA LEU A 55 7.96 -2.85 -13.58
C LEU A 55 6.56 -2.73 -12.98
N ALA A 56 5.83 -3.84 -12.87
CA ALA A 56 4.51 -3.87 -12.24
C ALA A 56 4.59 -3.46 -10.76
N SER A 57 5.61 -3.90 -10.03
CA SER A 57 5.83 -3.51 -8.64
C SER A 57 6.00 -1.99 -8.49
N ILE A 58 6.82 -1.37 -9.35
CA ILE A 58 7.01 0.09 -9.36
C ILE A 58 5.72 0.80 -9.72
N LEU A 59 5.04 0.36 -10.78
CA LEU A 59 3.82 0.99 -11.29
C LEU A 59 2.68 0.94 -10.26
N PHE A 60 2.53 -0.16 -9.52
CA PHE A 60 1.56 -0.28 -8.44
C PHE A 60 1.91 0.56 -7.21
N ALA A 61 3.21 0.70 -6.91
CA ALA A 61 3.66 1.43 -5.74
C ALA A 61 3.55 2.95 -5.89
N LEU A 62 3.65 3.49 -7.10
CA LEU A 62 3.57 4.93 -7.37
C LEU A 62 2.24 5.57 -6.91
N PRO A 63 1.05 5.04 -7.29
CA PRO A 63 -0.23 5.55 -6.78
C PRO A 63 -0.34 5.49 -5.26
N LEU A 64 0.16 4.41 -4.63
CA LEU A 64 0.16 4.27 -3.17
C LEU A 64 1.06 5.31 -2.49
N LEU A 65 2.22 5.60 -3.08
CA LEU A 65 3.12 6.67 -2.59
C LEU A 65 2.45 8.04 -2.69
N VAL A 66 1.79 8.33 -3.82
CA VAL A 66 1.01 9.56 -3.98
C VAL A 66 -0.08 9.64 -2.92
N CYS A 67 -0.80 8.53 -2.67
CA CYS A 67 -1.81 8.47 -1.61
C CYS A 67 -1.19 8.73 -0.23
N ALA A 68 -0.01 8.18 0.07
CA ALA A 68 0.70 8.39 1.33
C ALA A 68 1.08 9.87 1.52
N VAL A 69 1.56 10.54 0.48
CA VAL A 69 1.89 11.97 0.52
C VAL A 69 0.63 12.80 0.71
N LYS A 70 -0.44 12.50 -0.04
CA LYS A 70 -1.70 13.25 -0.07
C LYS A 70 -2.70 12.92 1.03
N LEU A 71 -2.42 11.92 1.88
CA LEU A 71 -3.34 11.47 2.94
C LEU A 71 -3.74 12.56 3.94
N HIS A 72 -2.90 13.60 4.08
CA HIS A 72 -3.16 14.73 4.98
C HIS A 72 -4.17 15.75 4.42
N GLU A 73 -4.42 15.77 3.11
CA GLU A 73 -5.22 16.81 2.43
C GLU A 73 -6.75 16.57 2.53
N ARG A 74 -7.21 15.58 3.30
CA ARG A 74 -8.64 15.20 3.46
C ARG A 74 -9.38 14.93 2.15
N LEU A 75 -8.65 14.63 1.09
CA LEU A 75 -9.21 14.38 -0.23
C LEU A 75 -9.94 13.03 -0.25
N PRO A 76 -11.25 12.97 -0.59
CA PRO A 76 -12.01 11.73 -0.52
C PRO A 76 -11.53 10.68 -1.51
N TRP A 77 -11.02 11.09 -2.68
CA TRP A 77 -10.46 10.18 -3.68
C TRP A 77 -9.23 9.44 -3.17
N VAL A 78 -8.39 10.07 -2.34
CA VAL A 78 -7.17 9.46 -1.80
C VAL A 78 -7.50 8.24 -0.96
N ARG A 79 -8.54 8.31 -0.13
CA ARG A 79 -8.98 7.18 0.68
C ARG A 79 -9.48 6.04 -0.20
N THR A 80 -10.33 6.34 -1.19
CA THR A 80 -10.89 5.33 -2.08
C THR A 80 -9.78 4.63 -2.88
N THR A 81 -8.85 5.39 -3.44
CA THR A 81 -7.69 4.83 -4.16
C THR A 81 -6.83 3.97 -3.26
N ALA A 82 -6.44 4.47 -2.07
CA ALA A 82 -5.65 3.68 -1.13
C ALA A 82 -6.37 2.38 -0.73
N LEU A 83 -7.68 2.41 -0.50
CA LEU A 83 -8.46 1.23 -0.17
C LEU A 83 -8.45 0.19 -1.30
N VAL A 84 -8.66 0.63 -2.55
CA VAL A 84 -8.65 -0.26 -3.72
C VAL A 84 -7.28 -0.92 -3.90
N PHE A 85 -6.20 -0.13 -3.85
CA PHE A 85 -4.86 -0.68 -4.02
C PHE A 85 -4.47 -1.63 -2.88
N GLU A 86 -4.85 -1.33 -1.64
CA GLU A 86 -4.54 -2.22 -0.51
C GLU A 86 -5.34 -3.53 -0.54
N TRP A 87 -6.58 -3.50 -1.05
CA TRP A 87 -7.31 -4.74 -1.35
C TRP A 87 -6.56 -5.60 -2.37
N ILE A 88 -6.00 -4.99 -3.40
CA ILE A 88 -5.17 -5.69 -4.39
C ILE A 88 -3.90 -6.22 -3.72
N THR A 89 -3.20 -5.42 -2.90
CA THR A 89 -2.01 -5.85 -2.16
C THR A 89 -2.29 -7.07 -1.28
N VAL A 90 -3.38 -7.07 -0.53
CA VAL A 90 -3.78 -8.19 0.34
C VAL A 90 -4.13 -9.41 -0.49
N ALA A 91 -4.90 -9.25 -1.59
CA ALA A 91 -5.26 -10.35 -2.47
C ALA A 91 -4.02 -10.98 -3.13
N SER A 92 -3.09 -10.16 -3.63
CA SER A 92 -1.82 -10.61 -4.21
C SER A 92 -0.93 -11.30 -3.16
N GLY A 93 -0.86 -10.77 -1.94
CA GLY A 93 -0.14 -11.40 -0.83
C GLY A 93 -0.74 -12.76 -0.45
N ALA A 94 -2.06 -12.86 -0.40
CA ALA A 94 -2.78 -14.11 -0.12
C ALA A 94 -2.55 -15.16 -1.22
N LEU A 95 -2.61 -14.75 -2.49
CA LEU A 95 -2.29 -15.60 -3.64
C LEU A 95 -0.85 -16.10 -3.60
N GLY A 96 0.12 -15.23 -3.34
CA GLY A 96 1.54 -15.61 -3.22
C GLY A 96 1.77 -16.59 -2.07
N LEU A 97 1.13 -16.36 -0.93
CA LEU A 97 1.18 -17.28 0.21
C LEU A 97 0.56 -18.64 -0.14
N LEU A 98 -0.61 -18.66 -0.77
CA LEU A 98 -1.28 -19.90 -1.16
C LEU A 98 -0.45 -20.71 -2.16
N MET A 99 0.12 -20.05 -3.17
CA MET A 99 0.97 -20.70 -4.17
C MET A 99 2.25 -21.28 -3.54
N THR A 100 2.91 -20.53 -2.66
CA THR A 100 4.14 -21.01 -2.01
C THR A 100 3.89 -22.15 -1.02
N LEU A 101 2.79 -22.11 -0.28
CA LEU A 101 2.37 -23.22 0.57
C LEU A 101 2.06 -24.48 -0.24
N ALA A 102 1.38 -24.35 -1.39
CA ALA A 102 1.09 -25.48 -2.28
C ALA A 102 2.36 -26.11 -2.86
N GLN A 103 3.42 -25.32 -3.04
CA GLN A 103 4.71 -25.77 -3.57
C GLN A 103 5.68 -26.26 -2.48
N GLY A 104 5.31 -26.20 -1.19
CA GLY A 104 6.20 -26.53 -0.07
C GLY A 104 7.41 -25.59 0.06
N ALA A 105 7.33 -24.40 -0.55
CA ALA A 105 8.40 -23.41 -0.56
C ALA A 105 8.33 -22.50 0.67
N VAL A 106 9.33 -21.63 0.83
CA VAL A 106 9.33 -20.59 1.86
C VAL A 106 8.09 -19.70 1.65
N PRO A 107 7.26 -19.47 2.68
CA PRO A 107 6.07 -18.63 2.57
C PRO A 107 6.44 -17.22 2.12
N THR A 108 5.96 -16.81 0.94
CA THR A 108 6.10 -15.43 0.46
C THR A 108 4.76 -14.68 0.59
N GLY A 109 4.79 -13.36 0.50
CA GLY A 109 3.57 -12.54 0.54
C GLY A 109 2.99 -12.26 1.93
N ILE A 110 3.48 -12.92 3.00
CA ILE A 110 3.03 -12.66 4.39
C ILE A 110 3.19 -11.19 4.76
N LEU A 111 4.35 -10.59 4.46
CA LEU A 111 4.62 -9.20 4.81
C LEU A 111 3.62 -8.26 4.11
N SER A 112 3.41 -8.43 2.81
CA SER A 112 2.45 -7.63 2.03
C SER A 112 1.02 -7.80 2.54
N LEU A 113 0.64 -9.03 2.91
CA LEU A 113 -0.67 -9.33 3.45
C LEU A 113 -0.89 -8.66 4.82
N VAL A 114 0.07 -8.77 5.73
CA VAL A 114 -0.02 -8.17 7.07
C VAL A 114 -0.05 -6.64 6.98
N LEU A 115 0.86 -6.04 6.20
CA LEU A 115 0.91 -4.58 6.06
C LEU A 115 -0.36 -4.04 5.39
N GLY A 116 -0.82 -4.67 4.31
CA GLY A 116 -2.06 -4.27 3.63
C GLY A 116 -3.29 -4.42 4.52
N ALA A 117 -3.37 -5.49 5.31
CA ALA A 117 -4.46 -5.69 6.27
C ALA A 117 -4.48 -4.60 7.36
N LEU A 118 -3.32 -4.22 7.88
CA LEU A 118 -3.20 -3.13 8.86
C LEU A 118 -3.64 -1.79 8.29
N VAL A 119 -3.27 -1.49 7.04
CA VAL A 119 -3.70 -0.27 6.35
C VAL A 119 -5.21 -0.30 6.11
N LEU A 120 -5.77 -1.38 5.58
CA LEU A 120 -7.22 -1.54 5.37
C LEU A 120 -8.00 -1.36 6.67
N GLN A 121 -7.62 -2.07 7.73
CA GLN A 121 -8.27 -1.96 9.04
C GLN A 121 -8.26 -0.52 9.54
N SER A 122 -7.15 0.19 9.34
CA SER A 122 -7.03 1.59 9.73
C SER A 122 -7.92 2.52 8.90
N LEU A 123 -7.98 2.34 7.57
CA LEU A 123 -8.81 3.14 6.66
C LEU A 123 -10.32 2.89 6.81
N MET A 124 -10.70 1.74 7.39
CA MET A 124 -12.09 1.37 7.68
C MET A 124 -12.61 1.90 9.02
N LYS A 125 -11.74 2.39 9.93
CA LYS A 125 -12.18 2.95 11.21
C LYS A 125 -13.13 4.14 11.03
N ALA A 126 -14.15 4.21 11.88
CA ALA A 126 -15.18 5.26 11.84
C ALA A 126 -14.57 6.68 11.93
N GLU A 127 -13.59 6.86 12.84
CA GLU A 127 -12.84 8.12 13.01
C GLU A 127 -12.20 8.60 11.69
N VAL A 128 -11.61 7.68 10.92
CA VAL A 128 -10.98 7.99 9.63
C VAL A 128 -12.04 8.34 8.59
N ARG A 129 -13.14 7.59 8.55
CA ARG A 129 -14.27 7.87 7.65
C ARG A 129 -14.87 9.26 7.92
N GLU A 130 -15.00 9.64 9.18
CA GLU A 130 -15.53 10.94 9.59
C GLU A 130 -14.56 12.08 9.29
N TRP A 131 -13.25 11.84 9.45
CA TRP A 131 -12.21 12.79 9.06
C TRP A 131 -12.26 13.13 7.57
N PHE A 132 -12.33 12.13 6.70
CA PHE A 132 -12.48 12.34 5.25
C PHE A 132 -13.85 12.91 4.86
N ALA A 133 -14.90 12.67 5.65
CA ALA A 133 -16.20 13.29 5.44
C ALA A 133 -16.28 14.74 5.95
N GLY A 134 -15.21 15.29 6.53
CA GLY A 134 -15.18 16.63 7.12
C GLY A 134 -15.98 16.77 8.41
N ARG A 135 -16.41 15.65 9.02
CA ARG A 135 -17.31 15.59 10.19
C ARG A 135 -16.61 15.27 11.51
N ALA A 136 -15.29 15.05 11.51
CA ALA A 136 -14.59 14.59 12.71
C ALA A 136 -14.88 15.48 13.93
N ALA A 137 -15.51 14.91 14.96
CA ALA A 137 -15.39 15.38 16.33
C ALA A 137 -14.24 14.56 16.96
N LEU A 138 -13.30 15.21 17.64
CA LEU A 138 -12.26 14.49 18.36
C LEU A 138 -12.90 13.81 19.58
N PRO A 139 -12.70 12.50 19.82
CA PRO A 139 -12.75 12.00 21.18
C PRO A 139 -11.56 12.60 21.94
N GLU A 140 -11.84 13.20 23.10
CA GLU A 140 -10.85 13.78 24.02
C GLU A 140 -9.86 12.74 24.55
#